data_AF-A0A7W0W470-F1
#
_entry.id   AF-A0A7W0W470-F1
#
_cell.length_a   1.000
_cell.length_b   1.000
_cell.length_c   1.000
_cell.angle_alpha   90.00
_cell.angle_beta   90.00
_cell.angle_gamma   90.00
#
_symmetry.space_group_name_H-M   'P 1'
#
loop_
_entity.id
_entity.type
_entity.pdbx_description
1 polymer ?
#
loop_
_entity_poly.entity_id
_entity_poly.type
_entity_poly.pdbx_seq_one_letter_code
_entity_poly.pdbx_strand_id
1 'polypeptide(L)'
;MAEPATFNAYQSLRQALATVFSDRRWPIKIAIGGAFMLTIIGVVFPQGFLIEHLDNSRRGFRTPLPGWRQWSDKAVMGMLAAMFDFVYFLLPIIAAALGLFCAIIPLLFSDSAAAEWSTRLIVAVLGSIILLSFGLSFSPIAKIYFAKDGDIEHNVGPRMLSRIRNPLTRHLYYKARLASLPVYGPALLAGAGLFMLIQRSGSSVWLTLGVAWLTASLFFGAWLITGQIYLAAVEIAEDMELDARLAERRATLSNE
;
A
#
# COMPACT_ATOMS: atom_id res chain seq x y z
N MET A 1 28.88 6.95 -20.53
CA MET A 1 27.74 7.36 -19.69
C MET A 1 26.95 6.10 -19.42
N ALA A 2 26.76 5.72 -18.14
CA ALA A 2 25.88 4.58 -17.82
C ALA A 2 24.47 4.92 -18.29
N GLU A 3 23.79 3.95 -18.90
CA GLU A 3 22.38 4.11 -19.29
C GLU A 3 21.57 4.35 -18.01
N PRO A 4 20.72 5.41 -17.95
CA PRO A 4 19.98 5.72 -16.73
C PRO A 4 19.11 4.52 -16.37
N ALA A 5 19.18 4.06 -15.12
CA ALA A 5 18.42 2.91 -14.66
C ALA A 5 16.92 3.15 -14.91
N THR A 6 16.34 2.44 -15.88
CA THR A 6 14.93 2.57 -16.21
C THR A 6 14.12 1.60 -15.37
N PHE A 7 13.10 2.11 -14.66
CA PHE A 7 12.19 1.24 -13.91
C PHE A 7 11.38 0.37 -14.88
N ASN A 8 11.68 -0.93 -14.88
CA ASN A 8 10.93 -1.95 -15.60
C ASN A 8 9.90 -2.58 -14.66
N ALA A 9 8.63 -2.23 -14.88
CA ALA A 9 7.49 -2.71 -14.08
C ALA A 9 7.37 -4.23 -14.04
N TYR A 10 7.57 -4.91 -15.18
CA TYR A 10 7.46 -6.36 -15.28
C TYR A 10 8.57 -7.06 -14.49
N GLN A 11 9.81 -6.60 -14.65
CA GLN A 11 10.96 -7.15 -13.91
C GLN A 11 10.81 -6.95 -12.41
N SER A 12 10.36 -5.76 -11.98
CA SER A 12 10.14 -5.42 -10.58
C SER A 12 9.05 -6.29 -9.96
N LEU A 13 7.94 -6.51 -10.67
CA LEU A 13 6.87 -7.43 -10.24
C LEU A 13 7.38 -8.87 -10.12
N ARG A 14 8.11 -9.36 -11.14
CA ARG A 14 8.69 -10.71 -11.12
C ARG A 14 9.64 -10.90 -9.94
N GLN A 15 10.49 -9.91 -9.68
CA GLN A 15 11.43 -9.94 -8.56
C GLN A 15 10.68 -9.89 -7.23
N ALA A 16 9.68 -9.01 -7.06
CA ALA A 16 8.86 -8.94 -5.86
C ALA A 16 8.16 -10.26 -5.54
N LEU A 17 7.58 -10.91 -6.55
CA LEU A 17 6.96 -12.24 -6.41
C LEU A 17 7.99 -13.30 -6.01
N ALA A 18 9.15 -13.33 -6.67
CA ALA A 18 10.23 -14.25 -6.33
C ALA A 18 10.74 -14.04 -4.89
N THR A 19 10.85 -12.78 -4.45
CA THR A 19 11.28 -12.42 -3.10
C THR A 19 10.29 -12.90 -2.05
N VAL A 20 9.00 -12.64 -2.22
CA VAL A 20 7.97 -13.04 -1.25
C VAL A 20 7.78 -14.56 -1.24
N PHE A 21 7.82 -15.22 -2.40
CA PHE A 21 7.62 -16.66 -2.50
C PHE A 21 8.90 -17.51 -2.35
N SER A 22 10.06 -16.88 -2.14
CA SER A 22 11.33 -17.56 -1.88
C SER A 22 11.31 -18.41 -0.59
N ASP A 23 10.52 -18.00 0.41
CA ASP A 23 10.46 -18.67 1.71
C ASP A 23 9.47 -19.84 1.68
N ARG A 24 9.93 -21.06 1.97
CA ARG A 24 9.07 -22.26 2.07
C ARG A 24 7.86 -22.09 3.00
N ARG A 25 7.96 -21.23 4.03
CA ARG A 25 6.89 -20.97 5.01
C ARG A 25 6.05 -19.74 4.67
N TRP A 26 6.18 -19.18 3.47
CA TRP A 26 5.38 -18.04 3.00
C TRP A 26 3.88 -18.23 3.18
N PRO A 27 3.25 -19.41 2.91
CA PRO A 27 1.80 -19.53 2.99
C PRO A 27 1.31 -19.35 4.42
N ILE A 28 2.01 -19.97 5.38
CA ILE A 28 1.67 -19.89 6.81
C ILE A 28 1.83 -18.45 7.30
N LYS A 29 2.90 -17.75 6.87
CA LYS A 29 3.14 -16.37 7.27
C LYS A 29 2.05 -15.43 6.76
N ILE A 30 1.64 -15.59 5.50
CA ILE A 30 0.56 -14.80 4.89
C ILE A 30 -0.78 -15.11 5.57
N ALA A 31 -1.05 -16.38 5.84
CA ALA A 31 -2.30 -16.82 6.46
C ALA A 31 -2.47 -16.30 7.90
N ILE A 32 -1.38 -16.28 8.69
CA ILE A 32 -1.37 -15.66 10.02
C ILE A 32 -1.59 -14.15 9.91
N GLY A 33 -0.93 -13.48 8.96
CA GLY A 33 -1.14 -12.05 8.72
C GLY A 33 -2.59 -11.72 8.36
N GLY A 34 -3.20 -12.53 7.48
CA GLY A 34 -4.62 -12.42 7.14
C GLY A 34 -5.56 -12.64 8.33
N ALA A 35 -5.23 -13.58 9.24
CA ALA A 35 -5.99 -13.78 10.47
C ALA A 35 -5.95 -12.53 11.37
N PHE A 36 -4.79 -11.88 11.49
CA PHE A 36 -4.68 -10.62 12.23
C PHE A 36 -5.49 -9.50 11.58
N MET A 37 -5.49 -9.39 10.25
CA MET A 37 -6.26 -8.36 9.53
C MET A 37 -7.77 -8.45 9.72
N LEU A 38 -8.31 -9.62 10.10
CA LEU A 38 -9.73 -9.75 10.45
C LEU A 38 -10.09 -9.16 11.83
N THR A 39 -9.10 -8.83 12.65
CA THR A 39 -9.32 -8.26 13.97
C THR A 39 -9.15 -6.74 13.95
N ILE A 40 -9.90 -6.03 14.79
CA ILE A 40 -9.91 -4.55 14.83
C ILE A 40 -8.50 -3.98 15.08
N ILE A 41 -7.76 -4.54 16.03
CA ILE A 41 -6.41 -4.09 16.40
C ILE A 41 -5.34 -4.75 15.52
N GLY A 42 -5.68 -5.86 14.86
CA GLY A 42 -4.70 -6.68 14.17
C GLY A 42 -4.25 -6.16 12.82
N VAL A 43 -4.68 -4.98 12.35
CA VAL A 43 -4.01 -4.31 11.21
C VAL A 43 -2.59 -3.86 11.58
N VAL A 44 -2.34 -3.58 12.86
CA VAL A 44 -1.04 -3.11 13.37
C VAL A 44 0.06 -4.15 13.13
N PHE A 45 -0.17 -5.42 13.49
CA PHE A 45 0.87 -6.47 13.39
C PHE A 45 1.35 -6.75 11.95
N PRO A 46 0.46 -6.93 10.95
CA PRO A 46 0.79 -7.01 9.53
C PRO A 46 1.61 -5.81 9.03
N GLN A 47 1.31 -4.60 9.51
CA GLN A 47 2.09 -3.42 9.14
C GLN A 47 3.51 -3.48 9.68
N GLY A 48 3.70 -3.87 10.95
CA GLY A 48 5.04 -4.05 11.51
C GLY A 48 5.81 -5.18 10.82
N PHE A 49 5.12 -6.26 10.46
CA PHE A 49 5.67 -7.34 9.67
C PHE A 49 6.14 -6.86 8.29
N LEU A 50 5.38 -5.98 7.63
CA LEU A 50 5.75 -5.36 6.36
C LEU A 50 7.02 -4.49 6.51
N ILE A 51 7.11 -3.67 7.56
CA ILE A 51 8.30 -2.83 7.80
C ILE A 51 9.56 -3.69 7.97
N GLU A 52 9.51 -4.71 8.81
CA GLU A 52 10.65 -5.62 9.00
C GLU A 52 10.98 -6.42 7.73
N HIS A 53 9.96 -6.77 6.94
CA HIS A 53 10.18 -7.40 5.63
C HIS A 53 10.94 -6.47 4.67
N LEU A 54 10.60 -5.19 4.64
CA LEU A 54 11.29 -4.19 3.82
C LEU A 54 12.72 -3.96 4.30
N ASP A 55 12.94 -3.81 5.61
CA ASP A 55 14.27 -3.71 6.19
C ASP A 55 15.13 -4.94 5.87
N ASN A 56 14.58 -6.15 6.02
CA ASN A 56 15.29 -7.38 5.66
C ASN A 56 15.66 -7.45 4.17
N SER A 57 14.79 -6.94 3.30
CA SER A 57 15.03 -6.92 1.85
C SER A 57 16.16 -5.95 1.50
N ARG A 58 16.17 -4.77 2.13
CA ARG A 58 17.24 -3.77 1.99
C ARG A 58 18.60 -4.28 2.46
N ARG A 59 18.61 -5.05 3.55
CA ARG A 59 19.83 -5.69 4.09
C ARG A 59 20.34 -6.86 3.24
N GLY A 60 19.62 -7.24 2.18
CA GLY A 60 20.03 -8.30 1.27
C GLY A 60 19.85 -9.72 1.82
N PHE A 61 18.95 -9.93 2.78
CA PHE A 61 18.68 -11.29 3.28
C PHE A 61 18.06 -12.17 2.18
N ARG A 62 18.55 -13.42 2.06
CA ARG A 62 18.06 -14.40 1.07
C ARG A 62 16.57 -14.76 1.25
N THR A 63 16.08 -14.75 2.49
CA THR A 63 14.68 -15.02 2.83
C THR A 63 14.15 -13.83 3.64
N PRO A 64 13.65 -12.78 2.98
CA PRO A 64 13.36 -11.52 3.66
C PRO A 64 12.05 -11.52 4.43
N LEU A 65 11.22 -12.57 4.33
CA LEU A 65 10.00 -12.66 5.13
C LEU A 65 10.35 -12.89 6.60
N PRO A 66 9.96 -11.98 7.52
CA PRO A 66 10.28 -12.12 8.92
C PRO A 66 9.51 -13.28 9.58
N GLY A 67 9.96 -13.70 10.76
CA GLY A 67 9.21 -14.64 11.58
C GLY A 67 8.14 -13.92 12.40
N TRP A 68 7.06 -14.62 12.77
CA TRP A 68 6.10 -14.16 13.78
C TRP A 68 6.66 -14.34 15.21
N ARG A 69 7.75 -13.61 15.50
CA ARG A 69 8.45 -13.54 16.80
C ARG A 69 8.59 -12.06 17.19
N GLN A 70 8.96 -11.74 18.43
CA GLN A 70 9.14 -10.34 18.88
C GLN A 70 7.89 -9.47 18.62
N TRP A 71 6.76 -9.89 19.19
CA TRP A 71 5.46 -9.25 18.99
C TRP A 71 5.44 -7.76 19.37
N SER A 72 6.19 -7.39 20.43
CA SER A 72 6.30 -6.01 20.89
C SER A 72 6.85 -5.09 19.80
N ASP A 73 7.99 -5.45 19.21
CA ASP A 73 8.67 -4.62 18.21
C ASP A 73 7.82 -4.46 16.96
N LYS A 74 7.17 -5.56 16.52
CA LYS A 74 6.21 -5.51 15.41
C LYS A 74 4.99 -4.66 15.72
N ALA A 75 4.48 -4.70 16.94
CA ALA A 75 3.35 -3.85 17.34
C ALA A 75 3.73 -2.37 17.29
N VAL A 76 4.91 -2.00 17.80
CA VAL A 76 5.39 -0.61 17.79
C VAL A 76 5.63 -0.14 16.35
N MET A 77 6.41 -0.87 15.55
CA MET A 77 6.65 -0.54 14.14
C MET A 77 5.34 -0.48 13.36
N GLY A 78 4.43 -1.40 13.65
CA GLY A 78 3.11 -1.46 13.04
C GLY A 78 2.21 -0.29 13.39
N MET A 79 2.28 0.20 14.63
CA MET A 79 1.49 1.34 15.08
C MET A 79 1.98 2.61 14.40
N LEU A 80 3.30 2.77 14.29
CA LEU A 80 3.92 3.87 13.56
C LEU A 80 3.60 3.79 12.06
N ALA A 81 3.66 2.60 11.48
CA ALA A 81 3.27 2.35 10.10
C ALA A 81 1.79 2.69 9.83
N ALA A 82 0.90 2.31 10.76
CA ALA A 82 -0.51 2.63 10.71
C ALA A 82 -0.78 4.13 10.89
N MET A 83 0.08 4.86 11.62
CA MET A 83 -0.02 6.31 11.72
C MET A 83 0.21 7.00 10.38
N PHE A 84 1.13 6.50 9.53
CA PHE A 84 1.25 7.02 8.17
C PHE A 84 -0.02 6.76 7.36
N ASP A 85 -0.60 5.56 7.46
CA ASP A 85 -1.88 5.29 6.81
C ASP A 85 -2.95 6.24 7.33
N PHE A 86 -3.04 6.45 8.63
CA PHE A 86 -3.98 7.39 9.21
C PHE A 86 -3.76 8.79 8.66
N VAL A 87 -2.55 9.36 8.69
CA VAL A 87 -2.28 10.72 8.19
C VAL A 87 -2.59 10.87 6.70
N TYR A 88 -2.17 9.91 5.87
CA TYR A 88 -2.36 10.00 4.42
C TYR A 88 -3.77 9.61 3.95
N PHE A 89 -4.48 8.74 4.67
CA PHE A 89 -5.84 8.33 4.33
C PHE A 89 -6.94 9.08 5.09
N LEU A 90 -6.64 9.75 6.21
CA LEU A 90 -7.64 10.51 6.99
C LEU A 90 -8.30 11.59 6.14
N LEU A 91 -7.53 12.36 5.37
CA LEU A 91 -8.09 13.42 4.52
C LEU A 91 -9.01 12.85 3.43
N PRO A 92 -8.62 11.82 2.66
CA PRO A 92 -9.55 11.13 1.76
C PRO A 92 -10.78 10.54 2.46
N ILE A 93 -10.62 9.96 3.66
CA ILE A 93 -11.73 9.38 4.44
C ILE A 93 -12.72 10.47 4.88
N ILE A 94 -12.24 11.61 5.37
CA ILE A 94 -13.10 12.75 5.74
C ILE A 94 -13.83 13.29 4.52
N ALA A 95 -13.12 13.45 3.39
CA ALA A 95 -13.75 13.84 2.13
C ALA A 95 -14.82 12.82 1.69
N ALA A 96 -14.58 11.52 1.92
CA ALA A 96 -15.55 10.45 1.70
C ALA A 96 -16.78 10.55 2.57
N ALA A 97 -16.57 10.69 3.87
CA ALA A 97 -17.65 10.81 4.83
C ALA A 97 -18.51 12.03 4.51
N LEU A 98 -17.89 13.17 4.17
CA LEU A 98 -18.61 14.38 3.79
C LEU A 98 -19.39 14.22 2.48
N GLY A 99 -18.77 13.64 1.45
CA GLY A 99 -19.42 13.37 0.17
C GLY A 99 -20.60 12.41 0.32
N LEU A 100 -20.44 11.33 1.09
CA LEU A 100 -21.52 10.41 1.43
C LEU A 100 -22.63 11.08 2.22
N PHE A 101 -22.28 11.88 3.23
CA PHE A 101 -23.25 12.61 4.04
C PHE A 101 -24.12 13.53 3.17
N CYS A 102 -23.49 14.31 2.27
CA CYS A 102 -24.21 15.15 1.32
C CYS A 102 -25.09 14.34 0.36
N ALA A 103 -24.70 13.13 -0.01
CA ALA A 103 -25.43 12.29 -0.95
C ALA A 103 -26.56 11.46 -0.30
N ILE A 104 -26.48 11.18 1.00
CA ILE A 104 -27.52 10.46 1.77
C ILE A 104 -28.73 11.37 2.03
N ILE A 105 -28.52 12.67 2.27
CA ILE A 105 -29.61 13.60 2.59
C ILE A 105 -30.71 13.61 1.51
N PRO A 106 -30.40 13.80 0.20
CA PRO A 106 -31.41 13.73 -0.86
C PRO A 106 -32.14 12.39 -0.91
N LEU A 107 -31.42 11.28 -0.68
CA LEU A 107 -31.95 9.91 -0.74
C LEU A 107 -33.08 9.68 0.27
N LEU A 108 -33.04 10.36 1.43
CA LEU A 108 -34.07 10.26 2.46
C LEU A 108 -35.39 10.95 2.09
N PHE A 109 -35.36 11.86 1.11
CA PHE A 109 -36.52 12.67 0.70
C PHE A 109 -36.93 12.42 -0.77
N SER A 110 -36.43 11.36 -1.39
CA SER A 110 -36.45 11.19 -2.86
C SER A 110 -37.54 10.21 -3.34
N ASP A 111 -38.29 10.57 -4.38
CA ASP A 111 -39.09 9.64 -5.19
C ASP A 111 -38.20 8.72 -6.07
N SER A 112 -38.78 7.69 -6.68
CA SER A 112 -38.05 6.62 -7.42
C SER A 112 -37.01 7.11 -8.46
N ALA A 113 -37.27 8.23 -9.15
CA ALA A 113 -36.32 8.80 -10.12
C ALA A 113 -35.15 9.56 -9.47
N ALA A 114 -35.37 10.18 -8.31
CA ALA A 114 -34.34 10.87 -7.55
C ALA A 114 -33.42 9.89 -6.79
N ALA A 115 -33.93 8.69 -6.48
CA ALA A 115 -33.15 7.60 -5.90
C ALA A 115 -32.07 7.09 -6.87
N GLU A 116 -32.36 6.99 -8.17
CA GLU A 116 -31.41 6.54 -9.18
C GLU A 116 -30.23 7.54 -9.34
N TRP A 117 -30.54 8.83 -9.47
CA TRP A 117 -29.52 9.88 -9.57
C TRP A 117 -28.64 9.96 -8.32
N SER A 118 -29.24 9.89 -7.14
CA SER A 118 -28.51 9.88 -5.88
C SER A 118 -27.61 8.66 -5.75
N THR A 119 -28.06 7.48 -6.18
CA THR A 119 -27.23 6.27 -6.20
C THR A 119 -26.03 6.42 -7.13
N ARG A 120 -26.23 6.95 -8.35
CA ARG A 120 -25.12 7.22 -9.29
C ARG A 120 -24.12 8.21 -8.71
N LEU A 121 -24.60 9.25 -8.03
CA LEU A 121 -23.75 10.25 -7.37
C LEU A 121 -22.94 9.64 -6.22
N ILE A 122 -23.56 8.80 -5.38
CA ILE A 122 -22.87 8.05 -4.32
C ILE A 122 -21.75 7.18 -4.92
N VAL A 123 -22.04 6.42 -5.97
CA VAL A 123 -21.06 5.58 -6.64
C VAL A 123 -19.93 6.42 -7.26
N ALA A 124 -20.24 7.55 -7.89
CA ALA A 124 -19.24 8.45 -8.47
C ALA A 124 -18.34 9.09 -7.41
N VAL A 125 -18.91 9.54 -6.30
CA VAL A 125 -18.18 10.10 -5.16
C VAL A 125 -17.28 9.03 -4.54
N LEU A 126 -17.82 7.87 -4.17
CA LEU A 126 -17.02 6.76 -3.63
C LEU A 126 -15.92 6.31 -4.60
N GLY A 127 -16.24 6.16 -5.89
CA GLY A 127 -15.29 5.77 -6.92
C GLY A 127 -14.16 6.79 -7.08
N SER A 128 -14.48 8.08 -7.13
CA SER A 128 -13.48 9.15 -7.24
C SER A 128 -12.59 9.23 -5.99
N ILE A 129 -13.14 9.02 -4.80
CA ILE A 129 -12.35 8.96 -3.56
C ILE A 129 -11.45 7.73 -3.51
N ILE A 130 -11.93 6.56 -3.95
CA ILE A 130 -11.09 5.37 -4.04
C ILE A 130 -9.96 5.61 -5.04
N LEU A 131 -10.25 6.22 -6.20
CA LEU A 131 -9.23 6.56 -7.20
C LEU A 131 -8.24 7.61 -6.68
N LEU A 132 -8.71 8.64 -5.97
CA LEU A 132 -7.85 9.64 -5.35
C LEU A 132 -7.00 9.04 -4.24
N SER A 133 -7.59 8.24 -3.35
CA SER A 133 -6.87 7.51 -2.30
C SER A 133 -5.83 6.57 -2.91
N PHE A 134 -6.18 5.91 -4.02
CA PHE A 134 -5.28 5.03 -4.75
C PHE A 134 -4.14 5.80 -5.45
N GLY A 135 -4.44 6.94 -6.06
CA GLY A 135 -3.48 7.78 -6.78
C GLY A 135 -2.60 8.62 -5.85
N LEU A 136 -3.09 8.96 -4.66
CA LEU A 136 -2.41 9.71 -3.61
C LEU A 136 -1.80 8.80 -2.52
N SER A 137 -1.89 7.47 -2.67
CA SER A 137 -1.32 6.49 -1.73
C SER A 137 0.21 6.54 -1.73
N PHE A 138 0.73 7.54 -1.04
CA PHE A 138 2.14 7.75 -0.74
C PHE A 138 2.64 6.95 0.46
N SER A 139 1.70 6.32 1.19
CA SER A 139 1.96 5.50 2.37
C SER A 139 3.08 4.46 2.18
N PRO A 140 3.13 3.67 1.08
CA PRO A 140 4.21 2.68 0.90
C PRO A 140 5.61 3.33 0.87
N ILE A 141 5.72 4.51 0.27
CA ILE A 141 6.98 5.25 0.19
C ILE A 141 7.39 5.72 1.59
N ALA A 142 6.46 6.35 2.34
CA ALA A 142 6.71 6.80 3.71
C ALA A 142 7.17 5.65 4.63
N LYS A 143 6.55 4.47 4.48
CA LYS A 143 6.93 3.25 5.21
C LYS A 143 8.34 2.75 4.88
N ILE A 144 8.78 2.85 3.62
CA ILE A 144 10.13 2.44 3.21
C ILE A 144 11.20 3.36 3.80
N TYR A 145 10.95 4.68 3.83
CA TYR A 145 11.86 5.63 4.47
C TYR A 145 11.85 5.50 5.99
N PHE A 146 10.69 5.25 6.59
CA PHE A 146 10.60 4.91 8.00
C PHE A 146 11.41 3.65 8.35
N ALA A 147 11.33 2.61 7.51
CA ALA A 147 12.14 1.41 7.66
C ALA A 147 13.66 1.68 7.55
N LYS A 148 14.06 2.75 6.83
CA LYS A 148 15.47 3.16 6.66
C LYS A 148 16.00 3.91 7.86
N ASP A 149 15.29 4.97 8.22
CA ASP A 149 15.82 6.04 9.06
C ASP A 149 15.37 5.86 10.52
N GLY A 150 14.32 5.06 10.78
CA GLY A 150 13.72 4.89 12.11
C GLY A 150 13.07 6.14 12.68
N ASP A 151 13.22 7.28 12.01
CA ASP A 151 12.72 8.58 12.44
C ASP A 151 11.34 8.86 11.84
N ILE A 152 10.37 9.16 12.69
CA ILE A 152 8.98 9.43 12.29
C ILE A 152 8.85 10.88 11.85
N GLU A 153 9.52 11.81 12.53
CA GLU A 153 9.29 13.25 12.38
C GLU A 153 9.75 13.73 11.00
N HIS A 154 10.89 13.22 10.55
CA HIS A 154 11.43 13.51 9.22
C HIS A 154 10.59 12.90 8.09
N ASN A 155 9.86 11.80 8.36
CA ASN A 155 9.15 11.01 7.35
C ASN A 155 7.65 11.33 7.22
N VAL A 156 7.04 12.02 8.19
CA VAL A 156 5.64 12.51 8.11
C VAL A 156 5.55 13.95 7.56
N GLY A 157 6.65 14.69 7.47
CA GLY A 157 6.66 16.13 7.22
C GLY A 157 6.55 16.61 5.75
N PRO A 158 6.51 17.95 5.53
CA PRO A 158 6.48 18.57 4.21
C PRO A 158 7.62 18.18 3.28
N ARG A 159 8.78 17.78 3.84
CA ARG A 159 9.94 17.28 3.08
C ARG A 159 9.65 15.97 2.37
N MET A 160 8.87 15.09 2.97
CA MET A 160 8.44 13.85 2.34
C MET A 160 7.52 14.14 1.16
N LEU A 161 6.58 15.08 1.35
CA LEU A 161 5.69 15.54 0.28
C LEU A 161 6.45 16.20 -0.88
N SER A 162 7.47 17.03 -0.59
CA SER A 162 8.27 17.66 -1.63
C SER A 162 9.10 16.64 -2.41
N ARG A 163 9.68 15.63 -1.74
CA ARG A 163 10.41 14.54 -2.40
C ARG A 163 9.50 13.72 -3.32
N ILE A 164 8.30 13.38 -2.86
CA ILE A 164 7.30 12.64 -3.64
C ILE A 164 6.80 13.47 -4.84
N ARG A 165 6.65 14.79 -4.66
CA ARG A 165 6.22 15.71 -5.72
C ARG A 165 7.33 16.07 -6.70
N ASN A 166 8.55 15.60 -6.49
CA ASN A 166 9.67 15.86 -7.39
C ASN A 166 9.34 15.33 -8.80
N PRO A 167 9.32 16.19 -9.84
CA PRO A 167 8.99 15.77 -11.20
C PRO A 167 9.94 14.70 -11.74
N LEU A 168 11.19 14.66 -11.24
CA LEU A 168 12.18 13.67 -11.64
C LEU A 168 11.80 12.24 -11.24
N THR A 169 11.22 12.04 -10.05
CA THR A 169 10.98 10.69 -9.49
C THR A 169 9.51 10.29 -9.50
N ARG A 170 8.58 11.26 -9.61
CA ARG A 170 7.12 11.02 -9.59
C ARG A 170 6.65 9.96 -10.59
N HIS A 171 7.24 9.93 -11.78
CA HIS A 171 6.88 8.95 -12.82
C HIS A 171 7.26 7.51 -12.45
N LEU A 172 8.34 7.31 -11.67
CA LEU A 172 8.76 5.99 -11.17
C LEU A 172 7.70 5.45 -10.20
N TYR A 173 7.24 6.27 -9.27
CA TYR A 173 6.20 5.88 -8.31
C TYR A 173 4.86 5.57 -9.00
N TYR A 174 4.50 6.29 -10.07
CA TYR A 174 3.33 5.94 -10.87
C TYR A 174 3.48 4.58 -11.57
N LYS A 175 4.64 4.31 -12.17
CA LYS A 175 4.91 3.01 -12.79
C LYS A 175 4.88 1.89 -11.76
N ALA A 176 5.47 2.09 -10.58
CA ALA A 176 5.42 1.15 -9.47
C ALA A 176 3.98 0.87 -9.01
N ARG A 177 3.15 1.92 -8.94
CA ARG A 177 1.72 1.78 -8.61
C ARG A 177 0.98 0.95 -9.66
N LEU A 178 1.14 1.27 -10.94
CA LEU A 178 0.52 0.50 -12.03
C LEU A 178 1.00 -0.95 -12.04
N ALA A 179 2.28 -1.20 -11.76
CA ALA A 179 2.84 -2.54 -11.64
C ALA A 179 2.24 -3.34 -10.47
N SER A 180 1.81 -2.67 -9.40
CA SER A 180 1.19 -3.31 -8.23
C SER A 180 -0.30 -3.64 -8.42
N LEU A 181 -1.01 -3.01 -9.37
CA LEU A 181 -2.45 -3.24 -9.59
C LEU A 181 -2.83 -4.71 -9.78
N PRO A 182 -2.15 -5.49 -10.67
CA PRO A 182 -2.51 -6.88 -10.90
C PRO A 182 -2.40 -7.76 -9.65
N VAL A 183 -1.52 -7.37 -8.72
CA VAL A 183 -1.28 -8.11 -7.47
C VAL A 183 -2.51 -8.14 -6.57
N TYR A 184 -3.33 -7.08 -6.60
CA TYR A 184 -4.59 -7.03 -5.85
C TYR A 184 -5.73 -7.80 -6.52
N GLY A 185 -5.58 -8.24 -7.78
CA GLY A 185 -6.61 -8.95 -8.54
C GLY A 185 -7.20 -10.17 -7.80
N PRO A 186 -6.37 -11.12 -7.31
CA PRO A 186 -6.86 -12.26 -6.55
C PRO A 186 -7.62 -11.87 -5.26
N ALA A 187 -7.15 -10.86 -4.55
CA ALA A 187 -7.81 -10.37 -3.33
C ALA A 187 -9.17 -9.73 -3.66
N LEU A 188 -9.27 -8.97 -4.76
CA LEU A 188 -10.53 -8.38 -5.23
C LEU A 188 -11.53 -9.46 -5.67
N LEU A 189 -11.07 -10.50 -6.38
CA LEU A 189 -11.93 -11.63 -6.76
C LEU A 189 -12.46 -12.38 -5.53
N ALA A 190 -11.60 -12.63 -4.54
CA ALA A 190 -12.01 -13.24 -3.29
C ALA A 190 -13.00 -12.36 -2.51
N GLY A 191 -12.76 -11.04 -2.47
CA GLY A 191 -13.67 -10.06 -1.87
C GLY A 191 -15.03 -9.99 -2.58
N ALA A 192 -15.06 -10.05 -3.90
CA ALA A 192 -16.31 -10.13 -4.67
C ALA A 192 -17.07 -11.43 -4.36
N GLY A 193 -16.36 -12.56 -4.26
CA GLY A 193 -16.94 -13.84 -3.83
C GLY A 193 -17.51 -13.78 -2.41
N LEU A 194 -16.80 -13.15 -1.47
CA LEU A 194 -17.29 -12.91 -0.11
C LEU A 194 -18.57 -12.06 -0.11
N PHE A 195 -18.58 -10.98 -0.89
CA PHE A 195 -19.76 -10.12 -1.01
C PHE A 195 -20.97 -10.90 -1.54
N MET A 196 -20.80 -11.67 -2.62
CA MET A 196 -21.87 -12.53 -3.15
C MET A 196 -22.35 -13.56 -2.13
N LEU A 197 -21.44 -14.12 -1.33
CA LEU A 197 -21.77 -15.08 -0.29
C LEU A 197 -22.62 -14.47 0.83
N ILE A 198 -22.29 -13.24 1.26
CA ILE A 198 -23.03 -12.50 2.29
C ILE A 198 -24.46 -12.19 1.83
N GLN A 199 -24.66 -11.89 0.54
CA GLN A 199 -25.98 -11.61 -0.04
C GLN A 199 -26.88 -12.85 -0.13
N ARG A 200 -26.32 -14.05 -0.06
CA ARG A 200 -27.09 -15.30 -0.16
C ARG A 200 -27.71 -15.66 1.19
N SER A 201 -29.04 -15.63 1.24
CA SER A 201 -29.81 -16.16 2.38
C SER A 201 -29.44 -17.63 2.65
N GLY A 202 -29.07 -17.96 3.89
CA GLY A 202 -28.67 -19.30 4.31
C GLY A 202 -27.19 -19.66 4.11
N SER A 203 -26.31 -18.69 3.90
CA SER A 203 -24.86 -18.96 3.86
C SER A 203 -24.34 -19.47 5.21
N SER A 204 -23.50 -20.51 5.17
CA SER A 204 -22.86 -21.04 6.37
C SER A 204 -21.88 -20.03 6.95
N VAL A 205 -22.03 -19.68 8.22
CA VAL A 205 -21.15 -18.74 8.95
C VAL A 205 -19.67 -19.14 8.80
N TRP A 206 -19.37 -20.43 8.87
CA TRP A 206 -18.01 -20.96 8.74
C TRP A 206 -17.42 -20.75 7.34
N LEU A 207 -18.24 -20.92 6.31
CA LEU A 207 -17.83 -20.66 4.93
C LEU A 207 -17.53 -19.16 4.74
N THR A 208 -18.40 -18.29 5.26
CA THR A 208 -18.21 -16.84 5.21
C THR A 208 -16.94 -16.41 5.92
N LEU A 209 -16.68 -16.95 7.11
CA LEU A 209 -15.46 -16.67 7.87
C LEU A 209 -14.21 -17.17 7.13
N GLY A 210 -14.27 -18.37 6.54
CA GLY A 210 -13.16 -18.94 5.76
C GLY A 210 -12.82 -18.08 4.53
N VAL A 211 -13.83 -17.62 3.78
CA VAL A 211 -13.63 -16.74 2.61
C VAL A 211 -13.16 -15.35 3.03
N ALA A 212 -13.65 -14.82 4.16
CA ALA A 212 -13.16 -13.56 4.71
C ALA A 212 -11.69 -13.64 5.09
N TRP A 213 -11.28 -14.73 5.75
CA TRP A 213 -9.89 -14.98 6.11
C TRP A 213 -8.99 -15.15 4.88
N LEU A 214 -9.45 -15.88 3.86
CA LEU A 214 -8.73 -16.02 2.60
C LEU A 214 -8.55 -14.66 1.90
N THR A 215 -9.61 -13.86 1.84
CA THR A 215 -9.56 -12.50 1.27
C THR A 215 -8.54 -11.64 2.00
N ALA A 216 -8.57 -11.63 3.33
CA ALA A 216 -7.61 -10.89 4.16
C ALA A 216 -6.17 -11.38 3.96
N SER A 217 -5.97 -12.69 3.85
CA SER A 217 -4.66 -13.30 3.58
C SER A 217 -4.12 -12.89 2.21
N LEU A 218 -4.93 -12.95 1.16
CA LEU A 218 -4.53 -12.52 -0.19
C LEU A 218 -4.21 -11.03 -0.23
N PHE A 219 -4.99 -10.21 0.50
CA PHE A 219 -4.75 -8.78 0.60
C PHE A 219 -3.43 -8.48 1.31
N PHE A 220 -3.12 -9.20 2.40
CA PHE A 220 -1.82 -9.09 3.08
C PHE A 220 -0.66 -9.52 2.17
N GLY A 221 -0.81 -10.61 1.42
CA GLY A 221 0.18 -11.03 0.42
C GLY A 221 0.43 -9.94 -0.63
N ALA A 222 -0.64 -9.30 -1.10
CA ALA A 222 -0.56 -8.18 -2.04
C ALA A 222 0.17 -6.97 -1.44
N TRP A 223 0.01 -6.67 -0.15
CA TRP A 223 0.77 -5.63 0.55
C TRP A 223 2.27 -5.90 0.57
N LEU A 224 2.68 -7.14 0.86
CA LEU A 224 4.09 -7.52 0.87
C LEU A 224 4.74 -7.34 -0.51
N ILE A 225 4.08 -7.86 -1.55
CA ILE A 225 4.56 -7.76 -2.94
C ILE A 225 4.60 -6.29 -3.38
N THR A 226 3.56 -5.51 -3.07
CA THR A 226 3.52 -4.07 -3.38
C THR A 226 4.67 -3.33 -2.69
N GLY A 227 4.94 -3.64 -1.42
CA GLY A 227 6.07 -3.08 -0.70
C GLY A 227 7.39 -3.31 -1.42
N GLN A 228 7.63 -4.51 -1.94
CA GLN A 228 8.84 -4.86 -2.70
C GLN A 228 8.94 -4.10 -4.03
N ILE A 229 7.83 -3.94 -4.76
CA ILE A 229 7.81 -3.15 -6.01
C ILE A 229 8.18 -1.69 -5.73
N TYR A 230 7.65 -1.13 -4.64
CA TYR A 230 7.97 0.23 -4.22
C TYR A 230 9.40 0.37 -3.73
N LEU A 231 9.95 -0.65 -3.06
CA LEU A 231 11.34 -0.65 -2.62
C LEU A 231 12.29 -0.49 -3.81
N ALA A 232 12.10 -1.29 -4.88
CA ALA A 232 12.87 -1.17 -6.11
C ALA A 232 12.74 0.22 -6.77
N ALA A 233 11.55 0.82 -6.73
CA ALA A 233 11.34 2.17 -7.26
C ALA A 233 12.05 3.25 -6.42
N VAL A 234 12.10 3.09 -5.09
CA VAL A 234 12.80 4.00 -4.17
C VAL A 234 14.31 3.90 -4.38
N GLU A 235 14.87 2.70 -4.54
CA GLU A 235 16.31 2.51 -4.79
C GLU A 235 16.75 3.25 -6.06
N ILE A 236 16.02 3.07 -7.18
CA ILE A 236 16.29 3.78 -8.43
C ILE A 236 16.15 5.31 -8.25
N ALA A 237 15.15 5.75 -7.49
CA ALA A 237 14.95 7.17 -7.23
C ALA A 237 16.10 7.78 -6.41
N GLU A 238 16.64 7.05 -5.43
CA GLU A 238 17.79 7.49 -4.63
C GLU A 238 19.06 7.59 -5.50
N ASP A 239 19.30 6.62 -6.38
CA ASP A 239 20.43 6.64 -7.32
C ASP A 239 20.37 7.85 -8.26
N MET A 240 19.18 8.14 -8.82
CA MET A 240 18.97 9.32 -9.66
C MET A 240 19.21 10.63 -8.92
N GLU A 241 18.76 10.74 -7.67
CA GLU A 241 19.01 11.93 -6.84
C GLU A 241 20.49 12.10 -6.51
N LEU A 242 21.22 11.00 -6.29
CA LEU A 242 22.65 11.02 -6.04
C LEU A 242 23.43 11.49 -7.27
N ASP A 243 23.13 10.93 -8.44
CA ASP A 243 23.76 11.30 -9.70
C ASP A 243 23.54 12.77 -10.05
N ALA A 244 22.32 13.29 -9.82
CA ALA A 244 22.01 14.71 -10.01
C ALA A 244 22.87 15.61 -9.10
N ARG A 245 23.02 15.25 -7.81
CA ARG A 245 23.88 15.99 -6.87
C ARG A 245 25.36 15.91 -7.24
N LEU A 246 25.82 14.77 -7.74
CA LEU A 246 27.21 14.61 -8.20
C LEU A 246 27.47 15.43 -9.46
N ALA A 247 26.51 15.51 -10.38
CA ALA A 247 26.61 16.35 -11.58
C ALA A 247 26.70 17.85 -11.21
N GLU A 248 25.88 18.31 -10.26
CA GLU A 248 25.92 19.68 -9.74
C GLU A 248 27.26 20.01 -9.07
N ARG A 249 27.79 19.09 -8.25
CA ARG A 249 29.13 19.23 -7.64
C ARG A 249 30.25 19.25 -8.68
N ARG A 250 30.15 18.48 -9.76
CA ARG A 250 31.14 18.52 -10.84
C ARG A 250 31.09 19.83 -11.62
N ALA A 251 29.90 20.36 -11.88
CA ALA A 251 29.72 21.63 -12.59
C ALA A 251 30.22 22.84 -11.78
N THR A 252 30.09 22.80 -10.46
CA THR A 252 30.65 23.84 -9.57
C THR A 252 32.18 23.80 -9.55
N LEU A 253 32.77 22.61 -9.45
CA LEU A 253 34.24 22.45 -9.49
C LEU A 253 34.88 22.78 -10.85
N SER A 254 34.16 22.67 -11.96
CA SER A 254 34.70 23.04 -13.28
C SER A 254 34.67 24.55 -13.57
N ASN A 255 33.98 25.32 -12.74
CA ASN A 255 33.84 26.78 -12.89
C ASN A 255 34.79 27.57 -11.97
N GLU A 256 35.54 26.88 -11.11
CA GLU A 256 36.64 27.42 -10.28
C GLU A 256 37.99 27.21 -10.98
#